data_AF-A0A9P8IQJ5-F1
#
_entry.id   AF-A0A9P8IQJ5-F1
#
_cell.length_a   1.000
_cell.length_b   1.000
_cell.length_c   1.000
_cell.angle_alpha   90.00
_cell.angle_beta   90.00
_cell.angle_gamma   90.00
#
_symmetry.space_group_name_H-M   'P 1'
#
loop_
_entity.id
_entity.type
_entity.pdbx_description
1 polymer ?
#
loop_
_entity_poly.entity_id
_entity_poly.type
_entity_poly.pdbx_seq_one_letter_code
_entity_poly.pdbx_strand_id
1 'polypeptide(L)'
;MPSNFDKLPREALTSIASVSAQVSDAISASLPIGPEQYLTITAPGTVIDLVNSDRDDSFVYNESKHHFPPANVRQAEASLVDRMMPVAKCAVGIERKSVAHSYARAIDSLIPASPVFTPSPGIPSHGNMDYAKSMELLKKKIPGTSKTFIEAYRDKEMKWAERQQAWEQAKINAARKAENAIEEGTKDYVKKRQEYFDKWMKSEAKSYKNAIQAAWMDWVINGKKMEVDMIFGMVQVDSMARIENSKEAMRSSAIDDPSGDGEEVYGVSLAPKAWATACKAKAAEWHGNDLGQLNGSDEITWSKVTISYSASDIQTYGGGSASYGLWTLGDANLPKELRQEMASCDVGISFSALVVNISRPWLHSELFSDTDLDAQRGVKVSPGPSRIHEMLVLEAQEEERSSEWAFPAYPTSFVIAADTTIEFRGRVKAIEEFWKAGSELFGYGPWSVSGSAAGRQTRVESTSTGCKISFGAPQIIGWVSQIVPSLPRS
;
A
#
# COMPACT_ATOMS: atom_id res chain seq x y z
N MET A 1 18.16 12.31 -7.09
CA MET A 1 19.64 12.20 -7.10
C MET A 1 20.03 10.81 -6.63
N PRO A 2 20.94 10.08 -7.30
CA PRO A 2 21.47 8.83 -6.76
C PRO A 2 22.22 9.15 -5.47
N SER A 3 21.76 8.56 -4.36
CA SER A 3 22.26 8.77 -3.01
C SER A 3 23.71 8.28 -2.90
N ASN A 4 24.68 9.19 -2.74
CA ASN A 4 26.05 8.86 -2.33
C ASN A 4 26.15 8.26 -0.91
N PHE A 5 25.03 7.90 -0.26
CA PHE A 5 24.98 7.25 1.05
C PHE A 5 25.68 5.89 1.07
N ASP A 6 25.68 5.16 -0.06
CA ASP A 6 26.41 3.88 -0.19
C ASP A 6 27.93 4.04 -0.06
N LYS A 7 28.44 5.28 -0.15
CA LYS A 7 29.85 5.61 0.03
C LYS A 7 30.21 6.04 1.45
N LEU A 8 29.22 6.16 2.35
CA LEU A 8 29.51 6.49 3.74
C LEU A 8 30.24 5.31 4.42
N PRO A 9 31.22 5.59 5.30
CA PRO A 9 31.85 4.56 6.11
C PRO A 9 30.80 3.82 6.93
N ARG A 10 30.97 2.50 7.10
CA ARG A 10 30.06 1.67 7.93
C ARG A 10 29.89 2.23 9.34
N GLU A 11 30.95 2.78 9.91
CA GLU A 11 30.94 3.44 11.23
C GLU A 11 29.97 4.62 11.31
N ALA A 12 29.82 5.39 10.21
CA ALA A 12 28.87 6.50 10.13
C ALA A 12 27.43 5.97 10.04
N LEU A 13 27.20 4.91 9.25
CA LEU A 13 25.88 4.27 9.11
C LEU A 13 25.37 3.72 10.45
N THR A 14 26.23 3.05 11.23
CA THR A 14 25.86 2.51 12.55
C THR A 14 25.45 3.62 13.53
N SER A 15 26.14 4.75 13.52
CA SER A 15 25.81 5.84 14.44
C SER A 15 24.58 6.62 14.02
N ILE A 16 24.36 6.81 12.72
CA ILE A 16 23.09 7.30 12.20
C ILE A 16 21.96 6.38 12.69
N ALA A 17 22.13 5.06 12.57
CA ALA A 17 21.13 4.10 13.04
C ALA A 17 20.90 4.18 14.56
N SER A 18 21.96 4.38 15.36
CA SER A 18 21.85 4.52 16.81
C SER A 18 21.11 5.80 17.23
N VAL A 19 21.43 6.95 16.64
CA VAL A 19 20.69 8.20 16.88
C VAL A 19 19.24 8.07 16.41
N SER A 20 19.01 7.51 15.22
CA SER A 20 17.67 7.24 14.70
C SER A 20 16.88 6.28 15.58
N ALA A 21 17.52 5.30 16.24
CA ALA A 21 16.85 4.43 17.20
C ALA A 21 16.36 5.20 18.43
N GLN A 22 17.19 6.09 18.99
CA GLN A 22 16.77 6.97 20.10
C GLN A 22 15.60 7.88 19.71
N VAL A 23 15.63 8.40 18.48
CA VAL A 23 14.52 9.21 17.91
C VAL A 23 13.26 8.36 17.75
N SER A 24 13.39 7.14 17.22
CA SER A 24 12.28 6.21 17.04
C SER A 24 11.61 5.86 18.37
N ASP A 25 12.41 5.53 19.40
CA ASP A 25 11.90 5.13 20.71
C ASP A 25 11.15 6.30 21.39
N ALA A 26 11.66 7.53 21.28
CA ALA A 26 11.00 8.72 21.83
C ALA A 26 9.71 9.11 21.08
N ILE A 27 9.68 8.97 19.76
CA ILE A 27 8.47 9.18 18.95
C ILE A 27 7.42 8.13 19.33
N SER A 28 7.84 6.87 19.46
CA SER A 28 6.95 5.75 19.85
C SER A 28 6.40 5.91 21.26
N ALA A 29 7.14 6.55 22.18
CA ALA A 29 6.64 6.89 23.50
C ALA A 29 5.67 8.08 23.50
N SER A 30 5.79 8.98 22.52
CA SER A 30 5.00 10.21 22.45
C SER A 30 3.73 10.09 21.59
N LEU A 31 3.69 9.11 20.68
CA LEU A 31 2.63 8.92 19.70
C LEU A 31 2.06 7.50 19.81
N PRO A 32 0.74 7.32 19.64
CA PRO A 32 0.13 5.99 19.69
C PRO A 32 0.50 5.19 18.44
N ILE A 33 1.41 4.23 18.58
CA ILE A 33 1.77 3.26 17.53
C ILE A 33 1.16 1.91 17.89
N GLY A 34 0.41 1.30 16.96
CA GLY A 34 -0.21 -0.01 17.18
C GLY A 34 0.82 -1.15 17.28
N PRO A 35 0.47 -2.30 17.89
CA PRO A 35 1.39 -3.44 18.03
C PRO A 35 1.77 -4.07 16.68
N GLU A 36 0.91 -3.97 15.68
CA GLU A 36 1.11 -4.45 14.30
C GLU A 36 1.76 -3.39 13.39
N GLN A 37 2.14 -2.25 13.97
CA GLN A 37 2.76 -1.14 13.27
C GLN A 37 4.22 -0.98 13.71
N TYR A 38 5.05 -0.56 12.77
CA TYR A 38 6.47 -0.36 12.99
C TYR A 38 6.91 1.02 12.52
N LEU A 39 7.66 1.73 13.38
CA LEU A 39 8.24 3.03 13.06
C LEU A 39 9.65 2.88 12.49
N THR A 40 9.80 3.31 11.24
CA THR A 40 11.08 3.39 10.55
C THR A 40 11.49 4.85 10.43
N ILE A 41 12.64 5.23 10.99
CA ILE A 41 13.22 6.57 10.83
C ILE A 41 14.06 6.61 9.55
N THR A 42 13.86 7.61 8.71
CA THR A 42 14.62 7.79 7.46
C THR A 42 15.78 8.74 7.67
N ALA A 43 16.98 8.31 7.29
CA ALA A 43 18.17 9.15 7.28
C ALA A 43 18.76 9.16 5.85
N PRO A 44 18.75 10.30 5.14
CA PRO A 44 18.22 11.60 5.56
C PRO A 44 16.69 11.59 5.50
N GLY A 45 16.08 12.47 6.28
CA GLY A 45 14.68 12.82 6.14
C GLY A 45 14.41 13.47 4.79
N THR A 46 13.15 13.42 4.37
CA THR A 46 12.73 14.08 3.12
C THR A 46 12.35 15.52 3.44
N VAL A 47 13.11 16.49 2.91
CA VAL A 47 12.77 17.91 3.01
C VAL A 47 11.52 18.19 2.19
N ILE A 48 10.53 18.81 2.80
CA ILE A 48 9.27 19.15 2.12
C ILE A 48 9.47 20.46 1.35
N ASP A 49 9.17 20.46 0.05
CA ASP A 49 9.12 21.70 -0.72
C ASP A 49 7.82 22.46 -0.38
N LEU A 50 7.97 23.64 0.20
CA LEU A 50 6.88 24.51 0.65
C LEU A 50 6.67 25.70 -0.29
N VAL A 51 7.37 25.76 -1.43
CA VAL A 51 7.25 26.85 -2.39
C VAL A 51 5.87 26.80 -3.05
N ASN A 52 5.18 27.95 -3.00
CA ASN A 52 3.90 28.17 -3.65
C ASN A 52 4.14 28.48 -5.13
N SER A 53 4.59 27.48 -5.88
CA SER A 53 4.69 27.59 -7.34
C SER A 53 3.63 26.71 -7.96
N ASP A 54 2.96 27.22 -8.99
CA ASP A 54 2.08 26.45 -9.90
C ASP A 54 2.88 25.43 -10.75
N ARG A 55 4.00 24.91 -10.22
CA ARG A 55 4.82 23.83 -10.80
C ARG A 55 4.36 22.49 -10.21
N ASP A 56 4.60 21.42 -10.95
CA ASP A 56 4.06 20.08 -10.70
C ASP A 56 4.44 19.42 -9.35
N ASP A 57 5.37 20.00 -8.58
CA ASP A 57 5.93 19.36 -7.37
C ASP A 57 5.49 19.99 -6.03
N SER A 58 4.57 20.97 -6.02
CA SER A 58 4.14 21.63 -4.78
C SER A 58 3.07 20.83 -4.02
N PHE A 59 3.22 20.74 -2.69
CA PHE A 59 2.21 20.14 -1.82
C PHE A 59 1.17 21.15 -1.30
N VAL A 60 1.41 22.45 -1.49
CA VAL A 60 0.58 23.51 -0.92
C VAL A 60 -0.44 23.99 -1.97
N TYR A 61 -1.71 24.03 -1.58
CA TYR A 61 -2.78 24.59 -2.40
C TYR A 61 -3.67 25.54 -1.59
N ASN A 62 -4.45 26.35 -2.30
CA ASN A 62 -5.37 27.28 -1.66
C ASN A 62 -6.73 26.60 -1.41
N GLU A 63 -6.97 26.21 -0.16
CA GLU A 63 -8.22 25.59 0.32
C GLU A 63 -9.45 26.49 0.12
N SER A 64 -9.29 27.82 0.08
CA SER A 64 -10.42 28.72 -0.21
C SER A 64 -10.85 28.70 -1.68
N LYS A 65 -9.95 28.28 -2.58
CA LYS A 65 -10.21 28.20 -4.03
C LYS A 65 -10.60 26.80 -4.49
N HIS A 66 -10.12 25.76 -3.80
CA HIS A 66 -10.32 24.38 -4.19
C HIS A 66 -10.87 23.56 -3.02
N HIS A 67 -12.05 22.95 -3.22
CA HIS A 67 -12.64 22.04 -2.23
C HIS A 67 -11.88 20.71 -2.10
N PHE A 68 -11.16 20.32 -3.16
CA PHE A 68 -10.28 19.14 -3.20
C PHE A 68 -8.88 19.56 -3.66
N PRO A 69 -7.81 18.85 -3.25
CA PRO A 69 -6.47 19.12 -3.76
C PRO A 69 -6.46 19.05 -5.30
N PRO A 70 -5.85 20.03 -5.99
CA PRO A 70 -5.66 20.00 -7.44
C PRO A 70 -4.91 18.75 -7.92
N ALA A 71 -5.04 18.41 -9.21
CA ALA A 71 -4.50 17.16 -9.77
C ALA A 71 -2.97 17.00 -9.58
N ASN A 72 -2.20 18.07 -9.81
CA ASN A 72 -0.75 18.09 -9.58
C ASN A 72 -0.39 17.82 -8.10
N VAL A 73 -1.12 18.43 -7.16
CA VAL A 73 -0.91 18.18 -5.73
C VAL A 73 -1.24 16.73 -5.38
N ARG A 74 -2.34 16.18 -5.91
CA ARG A 74 -2.71 14.78 -5.67
C ARG A 74 -1.66 13.81 -6.22
N GLN A 75 -1.07 14.12 -7.37
CA GLN A 75 0.00 13.33 -7.97
C GLN A 75 1.28 13.41 -7.13
N ALA A 76 1.67 14.60 -6.67
CA ALA A 76 2.82 14.79 -5.79
C ALA A 76 2.65 14.07 -4.45
N GLU A 77 1.47 14.20 -3.81
CA GLU A 77 1.13 13.49 -2.57
C GLU A 77 1.16 11.97 -2.75
N ALA A 78 0.60 11.46 -3.85
CA ALA A 78 0.58 10.05 -4.12
C ALA A 78 1.99 9.49 -4.44
N SER A 79 2.80 10.22 -5.21
CA SER A 79 4.20 9.86 -5.50
C SER A 79 5.08 9.86 -4.24
N LEU A 80 4.81 10.77 -3.30
CA LEU A 80 5.51 10.84 -2.02
C LEU A 80 5.29 9.56 -1.18
N VAL A 81 4.05 9.07 -1.11
CA VAL A 81 3.66 7.96 -0.22
C VAL A 81 3.61 6.59 -0.91
N ASP A 82 3.90 6.51 -2.20
CA ASP A 82 3.99 5.25 -2.93
C ASP A 82 5.29 4.49 -2.65
N ARG A 83 6.15 4.98 -1.74
CA ARG A 83 7.44 4.34 -1.43
C ARG A 83 7.28 3.30 -0.33
N MET A 84 7.76 2.08 -0.57
CA MET A 84 7.88 1.08 0.48
C MET A 84 9.01 1.46 1.45
N MET A 85 8.80 1.19 2.74
CA MET A 85 9.81 1.38 3.77
C MET A 85 10.30 0.01 4.25
N PRO A 86 11.62 -0.15 4.48
CA PRO A 86 12.12 -1.36 5.11
C PRO A 86 11.54 -1.47 6.51
N VAL A 87 11.27 -2.70 6.93
CA VAL A 87 10.93 -2.98 8.32
C VAL A 87 12.23 -3.01 9.13
N ALA A 88 12.65 -1.85 9.63
CA ALA A 88 13.86 -1.65 10.42
C ALA A 88 13.75 -0.36 11.22
N LYS A 89 14.45 -0.21 12.37
CA LYS A 89 14.38 1.05 13.16
C LYS A 89 14.87 2.26 12.37
N CYS A 90 15.82 2.05 11.44
CA CYS A 90 16.39 3.08 10.59
C CYS A 90 16.47 2.58 9.15
N ALA A 91 16.04 3.42 8.22
CA ALA A 91 16.28 3.27 6.79
C ALA A 91 17.31 4.31 6.37
N VAL A 92 18.46 3.86 5.86
CA VAL A 92 19.44 4.76 5.24
C VAL A 92 19.18 4.81 3.74
N GLY A 93 18.83 5.99 3.25
CA GLY A 93 18.38 6.17 1.87
C GLY A 93 16.94 5.70 1.64
N ILE A 94 16.53 5.75 0.37
CA ILE A 94 15.14 5.56 -0.03
C ILE A 94 15.06 4.27 -0.84
N GLU A 95 14.24 3.31 -0.39
CA GLU A 95 13.96 2.12 -1.17
C GLU A 95 13.22 2.50 -2.46
N ARG A 96 13.60 1.86 -3.57
CA ARG A 96 13.01 2.11 -4.89
C ARG A 96 11.74 1.28 -5.16
N LYS A 97 11.25 0.51 -4.18
CA LYS A 97 10.06 -0.32 -4.36
C LYS A 97 8.81 0.52 -4.18
N SER A 98 7.89 0.42 -5.15
CA SER A 98 6.57 1.06 -5.11
C SER A 98 5.57 0.20 -4.32
N VAL A 99 4.77 0.83 -3.46
CA VAL A 99 3.69 0.19 -2.68
C VAL A 99 2.63 -0.33 -3.64
N ALA A 100 2.20 0.48 -4.61
CA ALA A 100 1.20 0.11 -5.59
C ALA A 100 1.63 -1.09 -6.43
N HIS A 101 2.86 -1.07 -6.97
CA HIS A 101 3.37 -2.19 -7.76
C HIS A 101 3.52 -3.48 -6.94
N SER A 102 3.98 -3.35 -5.68
CA SER A 102 4.17 -4.50 -4.80
C SER A 102 2.83 -5.10 -4.36
N TYR A 103 1.83 -4.25 -4.11
CA TYR A 103 0.46 -4.66 -3.85
C TYR A 103 -0.18 -5.33 -5.08
N ALA A 104 -0.08 -4.74 -6.28
CA ALA A 104 -0.57 -5.32 -7.53
C ALA A 104 0.01 -6.72 -7.77
N ARG A 105 1.32 -6.86 -7.59
CA ARG A 105 2.00 -8.16 -7.71
C ARG A 105 1.52 -9.16 -6.67
N ALA A 106 1.27 -8.72 -5.44
CA ALA A 106 0.76 -9.57 -4.37
C ALA A 106 -0.66 -10.06 -4.66
N ILE A 107 -1.59 -9.18 -5.05
CA ILE A 107 -2.97 -9.58 -5.37
C ILE A 107 -3.06 -10.43 -6.64
N ASP A 108 -2.16 -10.25 -7.61
CA ASP A 108 -2.05 -11.13 -8.78
C ASP A 108 -1.58 -12.55 -8.42
N SER A 109 -0.88 -12.68 -7.29
CA SER A 109 -0.44 -13.97 -6.76
C SER A 109 -1.48 -14.66 -5.88
N LEU A 110 -2.59 -14.00 -5.53
CA LEU A 110 -3.65 -14.60 -4.73
C LEU A 110 -4.51 -15.54 -5.60
N ILE A 111 -4.81 -16.70 -5.04
CA ILE A 111 -5.71 -17.72 -5.62
C ILE A 111 -6.74 -18.12 -4.57
N PRO A 112 -7.90 -18.66 -4.99
CA PRO A 112 -8.83 -19.26 -4.05
C PRO A 112 -8.15 -20.39 -3.30
N ALA A 113 -8.30 -20.39 -1.98
CA ALA A 113 -7.82 -21.48 -1.16
C ALA A 113 -8.51 -22.77 -1.60
N SER A 114 -7.71 -23.80 -1.90
CA SER A 114 -8.27 -25.11 -2.27
C SER A 114 -9.16 -25.61 -1.12
N PRO A 115 -10.38 -26.11 -1.39
CA PRO A 115 -11.19 -26.70 -0.34
C PRO A 115 -10.47 -27.93 0.21
N VAL A 116 -9.98 -27.82 1.45
CA VAL A 116 -9.46 -28.96 2.20
C VAL A 116 -10.67 -29.80 2.60
N PHE A 117 -11.14 -30.66 1.70
CA PHE A 117 -12.06 -31.72 2.09
C PHE A 117 -11.25 -32.72 2.93
N THR A 118 -11.39 -32.67 4.26
CA THR A 118 -10.94 -33.77 5.11
C THR A 118 -11.72 -35.02 4.68
N PRO A 119 -11.05 -36.07 4.16
CA PRO A 119 -11.76 -37.27 3.72
C PRO A 119 -12.41 -37.90 4.95
N SER A 120 -13.75 -37.92 4.98
CA SER A 120 -14.47 -38.69 5.99
C SER A 120 -14.23 -40.18 5.70
N PRO A 121 -13.80 -41.00 6.68
CA PRO A 121 -13.48 -42.40 6.43
C PRO A 121 -14.74 -43.15 5.98
N GLY A 122 -14.78 -43.53 4.70
CA GLY A 122 -15.87 -44.32 4.10
C GLY A 122 -16.59 -43.67 2.92
N ILE A 123 -16.33 -42.40 2.61
CA ILE A 123 -16.76 -41.77 1.35
C ILE A 123 -15.52 -41.63 0.49
N PRO A 124 -15.46 -42.19 -0.74
CA PRO A 124 -14.38 -41.90 -1.67
C PRO A 124 -14.42 -40.39 -1.96
N SER A 125 -13.62 -39.59 -1.26
CA SER A 125 -13.37 -38.23 -1.69
C SER A 125 -12.67 -38.39 -3.04
N HIS A 126 -13.31 -37.97 -4.13
CA HIS A 126 -12.58 -37.68 -5.36
C HIS A 126 -11.55 -36.62 -4.96
N GLY A 127 -10.31 -37.11 -4.77
CA GLY A 127 -9.34 -36.48 -3.90
C GLY A 127 -8.96 -35.08 -4.34
N ASN A 128 -8.45 -34.29 -3.38
CA ASN A 128 -7.73 -33.03 -3.55
C ASN A 128 -7.59 -32.61 -5.02
N MET A 129 -8.67 -32.05 -5.59
CA MET A 129 -8.63 -31.50 -6.94
C MET A 129 -7.84 -30.21 -6.84
N ASP A 130 -6.55 -30.32 -7.13
CA ASP A 130 -5.62 -29.21 -7.23
C ASP A 130 -6.20 -28.17 -8.21
N TYR A 131 -6.42 -26.94 -7.75
CA TYR A 131 -6.94 -25.84 -8.57
C TYR A 131 -6.14 -25.70 -9.87
N ALA A 132 -4.82 -25.87 -9.81
CA ALA A 132 -3.97 -25.80 -11.00
C ALA A 132 -4.32 -26.90 -12.01
N LYS A 133 -4.50 -28.14 -11.56
CA LYS A 133 -4.90 -29.27 -12.43
C LYS A 133 -6.31 -29.10 -12.99
N SER A 134 -7.21 -28.53 -12.19
CA SER A 134 -8.59 -28.26 -12.60
C SER A 134 -8.63 -27.19 -13.69
N MET A 135 -7.85 -26.11 -13.54
CA MET A 135 -7.70 -25.08 -14.57
C MET A 135 -6.98 -25.58 -15.83
N GLU A 136 -5.97 -26.46 -15.69
CA GLU A 136 -5.34 -27.14 -16.83
C GLU A 136 -6.33 -28.02 -17.59
N LEU A 137 -7.21 -28.74 -16.88
CA LEU A 137 -8.24 -29.57 -17.49
C LEU A 137 -9.21 -28.72 -18.31
N LEU A 138 -9.67 -27.57 -17.79
CA LEU A 138 -10.54 -26.66 -18.54
C LEU A 138 -9.88 -26.14 -19.83
N LYS A 139 -8.56 -25.89 -19.80
CA LYS A 139 -7.76 -25.43 -20.94
C LYS A 139 -7.38 -26.55 -21.91
N LYS A 140 -7.53 -27.81 -21.53
CA LYS A 140 -7.18 -28.96 -22.38
C LYS A 140 -8.13 -29.05 -23.57
N LYS A 141 -7.58 -29.38 -24.75
CA LYS A 141 -8.37 -29.65 -25.95
C LYS A 141 -9.07 -30.99 -25.85
N ILE A 142 -10.32 -31.04 -26.30
CA ILE A 142 -11.07 -32.28 -26.40
C ILE A 142 -10.48 -33.13 -27.55
N PRO A 143 -10.14 -34.41 -27.32
CA PRO A 143 -9.64 -35.29 -28.37
C PRO A 143 -10.56 -35.30 -29.60
N GLY A 144 -10.01 -35.01 -30.77
CA GLY A 144 -10.75 -34.96 -32.03
C GLY A 144 -11.47 -33.63 -32.33
N THR A 145 -11.35 -32.61 -31.47
CA THR A 145 -11.89 -31.26 -31.71
C THR A 145 -10.80 -30.19 -31.52
N SER A 146 -10.89 -29.06 -32.21
CA SER A 146 -10.00 -27.89 -31.97
C SER A 146 -10.32 -27.12 -30.69
N LYS A 147 -11.47 -27.41 -30.05
CA LYS A 147 -12.02 -26.69 -28.90
C LYS A 147 -11.52 -27.26 -27.58
N THR A 148 -11.37 -26.37 -26.60
CA THR A 148 -11.12 -26.69 -25.20
C THR A 148 -12.38 -27.19 -24.50
N PHE A 149 -12.23 -27.82 -23.33
CA PHE A 149 -13.37 -28.24 -22.50
C PHE A 149 -14.29 -27.06 -22.16
N ILE A 150 -13.72 -25.89 -21.83
CA ILE A 150 -14.50 -24.70 -21.50
C ILE A 150 -15.26 -24.12 -22.71
N GLU A 151 -14.64 -24.11 -23.90
CA GLU A 151 -15.31 -23.64 -25.12
C GLU A 151 -16.46 -24.57 -25.52
N ALA A 152 -16.26 -25.89 -25.40
CA ALA A 152 -17.32 -26.85 -25.68
C ALA A 152 -18.47 -26.73 -24.67
N TYR A 153 -18.16 -26.53 -23.38
CA TYR A 153 -19.17 -26.27 -22.35
C TYR A 153 -20.01 -25.04 -22.71
N ARG A 154 -19.36 -23.90 -22.99
CA ARG A 154 -20.04 -22.62 -23.33
C ARG A 154 -20.92 -22.76 -24.57
N ASP A 155 -20.43 -23.43 -25.61
CA ASP A 155 -21.20 -23.62 -26.85
C ASP A 155 -22.47 -24.45 -26.64
N LYS A 156 -22.41 -25.45 -25.74
CA LYS A 156 -23.56 -26.29 -25.43
C LYS A 156 -24.53 -25.58 -24.49
N GLU A 157 -24.03 -24.79 -23.55
CA GLU A 157 -24.82 -23.89 -22.71
C GLU A 157 -25.64 -22.91 -23.56
N MET A 158 -24.98 -22.20 -24.50
CA MET A 158 -25.67 -21.28 -25.42
C MET A 158 -26.77 -21.98 -26.21
N LYS A 159 -26.50 -23.17 -26.77
CA LYS A 159 -27.52 -23.95 -27.49
C LYS A 159 -28.70 -24.35 -26.62
N TRP A 160 -28.47 -24.71 -25.35
CA TRP A 160 -29.56 -25.02 -24.43
C TRP A 160 -30.38 -23.76 -24.09
N ALA A 161 -29.73 -22.63 -23.84
CA ALA A 161 -30.38 -21.34 -23.59
C ALA A 161 -31.23 -20.89 -24.81
N GLU A 162 -30.73 -21.03 -26.03
CA GLU A 162 -31.49 -20.77 -27.26
C GLU A 162 -32.78 -21.61 -27.34
N ARG A 163 -32.71 -22.90 -26.96
CA ARG A 163 -33.90 -23.78 -26.95
C ARG A 163 -34.90 -23.38 -25.87
N GLN A 164 -34.43 -22.92 -24.72
CA GLN A 164 -35.31 -22.37 -23.68
C GLN A 164 -35.99 -21.08 -24.14
N GLN A 165 -35.24 -20.17 -24.75
CA GLN A 165 -35.80 -18.92 -25.27
C GLN A 165 -36.83 -19.19 -26.37
N ALA A 166 -36.57 -20.14 -27.27
CA ALA A 166 -37.52 -20.55 -28.30
C ALA A 166 -38.81 -21.12 -27.69
N TRP A 167 -38.70 -21.89 -26.61
CA TRP A 167 -39.86 -22.41 -25.86
C TRP A 167 -40.68 -21.28 -25.21
N GLU A 168 -40.02 -20.34 -24.54
CA GLU A 168 -40.67 -19.18 -23.92
C GLU A 168 -41.38 -18.32 -24.98
N GLN A 169 -40.72 -18.04 -26.10
CA GLN A 169 -41.29 -17.28 -27.21
C GLN A 169 -42.49 -18.00 -27.84
N ALA A 170 -42.43 -19.33 -27.98
CA ALA A 170 -43.53 -20.13 -28.50
C ALA A 170 -44.75 -20.12 -27.55
N LYS A 171 -44.50 -20.16 -26.24
CA LYS A 171 -45.52 -20.05 -25.19
C LYS A 171 -46.24 -18.70 -25.24
N ILE A 172 -45.49 -17.61 -25.34
CA ILE A 172 -46.04 -16.24 -25.47
C ILE A 172 -46.86 -16.12 -26.76
N ASN A 173 -46.34 -16.64 -27.89
CA ASN A 173 -47.06 -16.63 -29.16
C ASN A 173 -48.35 -17.46 -29.12
N ALA A 174 -48.37 -18.60 -28.42
CA ALA A 174 -49.56 -19.42 -28.24
C ALA A 174 -50.62 -18.70 -27.39
N ALA A 175 -50.20 -18.05 -26.30
CA ALA A 175 -51.09 -17.23 -25.47
C ALA A 175 -51.69 -16.07 -26.28
N ARG A 176 -50.87 -15.33 -27.02
CA ARG A 176 -51.32 -14.23 -27.89
C ARG A 176 -52.27 -14.70 -29.00
N LYS A 177 -52.04 -15.88 -29.59
CA LYS A 177 -52.96 -16.48 -30.56
C LYS A 177 -54.30 -16.83 -29.93
N ALA A 178 -54.31 -17.33 -28.68
CA ALA A 178 -55.53 -17.60 -27.94
C ALA A 178 -56.31 -16.31 -27.64
N GLU A 179 -55.61 -15.24 -27.28
CA GLU A 179 -56.19 -13.90 -27.05
C GLU A 179 -56.82 -13.33 -28.31
N ASN A 180 -56.12 -13.38 -29.44
CA ASN A 180 -56.64 -12.88 -30.72
C ASN A 180 -57.80 -13.72 -31.28
N ALA A 181 -57.82 -15.03 -31.01
CA ALA A 181 -58.87 -15.92 -31.50
C ALA A 181 -60.16 -15.88 -30.67
N ILE A 182 -60.09 -15.37 -29.44
CA ILE A 182 -61.21 -15.38 -28.49
C ILE A 182 -61.33 -13.98 -27.88
N GLU A 183 -62.26 -13.18 -28.39
CA GLU A 183 -62.50 -11.81 -27.95
C GLU A 183 -63.01 -11.73 -26.49
N GLU A 184 -62.58 -10.67 -25.81
CA GLU A 184 -63.05 -10.35 -24.46
C GLU A 184 -64.53 -9.99 -24.49
N GLY A 185 -65.33 -10.64 -23.63
CA GLY A 185 -66.80 -10.53 -23.63
C GLY A 185 -67.55 -11.75 -24.16
N THR A 186 -66.85 -12.70 -24.80
CA THR A 186 -67.45 -14.00 -25.17
C THR A 186 -67.78 -14.82 -23.92
N LYS A 187 -68.94 -15.48 -23.86
CA LYS A 187 -69.27 -16.38 -22.72
C LYS A 187 -68.19 -17.45 -22.54
N ASP A 188 -67.68 -17.55 -21.31
CA ASP A 188 -66.60 -18.45 -20.88
C ASP A 188 -65.26 -18.26 -21.61
N TYR A 189 -64.96 -17.03 -22.08
CA TYR A 189 -63.73 -16.73 -22.86
C TYR A 189 -62.43 -17.16 -22.15
N VAL A 190 -62.32 -16.96 -20.83
CA VAL A 190 -61.15 -17.37 -20.03
C VAL A 190 -60.94 -18.88 -20.11
N LYS A 191 -62.00 -19.67 -19.93
CA LYS A 191 -61.95 -21.13 -19.99
C LYS A 191 -61.57 -21.60 -21.40
N LYS A 192 -62.12 -20.96 -22.44
CA LYS A 192 -61.79 -21.29 -23.85
C LYS A 192 -60.35 -20.95 -24.21
N ARG A 193 -59.80 -19.82 -23.72
CA ARG A 193 -58.38 -19.46 -23.89
C ARG A 193 -57.47 -20.49 -23.21
N GLN A 194 -57.83 -20.93 -22.00
CA GLN A 194 -57.11 -21.99 -21.30
C GLN A 194 -57.16 -23.33 -22.04
N GLU A 195 -58.33 -23.75 -22.54
CA GLU A 195 -58.48 -24.98 -23.31
C GLU A 195 -57.65 -24.96 -24.61
N TYR A 196 -57.57 -23.81 -25.28
CA TYR A 196 -56.71 -23.62 -26.45
C TYR A 196 -55.23 -23.82 -26.08
N PHE A 197 -54.79 -23.17 -25.00
CA PHE A 197 -53.42 -23.29 -24.52
C PHE A 197 -53.10 -24.73 -24.07
N ASP A 198 -54.01 -25.40 -23.37
CA ASP A 198 -53.87 -26.80 -22.96
C ASP A 198 -53.77 -27.75 -24.17
N LYS A 199 -54.53 -27.45 -25.24
CA LYS A 199 -54.43 -28.21 -26.50
C LYS A 199 -53.06 -28.01 -27.16
N TRP A 200 -52.59 -26.77 -27.23
CA TRP A 200 -51.25 -26.45 -27.74
C TRP A 200 -50.14 -27.11 -26.90
N MET A 201 -50.30 -27.13 -25.58
CA MET A 201 -49.41 -27.83 -24.64
C MET A 201 -49.39 -29.35 -24.87
N LYS A 202 -50.51 -29.95 -25.29
CA LYS A 202 -50.57 -31.38 -25.61
C LYS A 202 -50.00 -31.73 -26.98
N SER A 203 -50.12 -30.84 -27.97
CA SER A 203 -49.67 -31.12 -29.35
C SER A 203 -48.26 -30.62 -29.65
N GLU A 204 -48.02 -29.31 -29.51
CA GLU A 204 -46.84 -28.63 -30.03
C GLU A 204 -45.75 -28.48 -28.96
N ALA A 205 -46.11 -28.27 -27.69
CA ALA A 205 -45.12 -28.08 -26.65
C ALA A 205 -44.19 -29.28 -26.41
N LYS A 206 -44.65 -30.48 -26.77
CA LYS A 206 -43.86 -31.71 -26.63
C LYS A 206 -42.57 -31.66 -27.46
N SER A 207 -42.59 -31.08 -28.66
CA SER A 207 -41.40 -30.98 -29.51
C SER A 207 -40.36 -30.03 -28.92
N TYR A 208 -40.78 -28.89 -28.38
CA TYR A 208 -39.91 -27.94 -27.69
C TYR A 208 -39.31 -28.52 -26.42
N LYS A 209 -40.12 -29.20 -25.58
CA LYS A 209 -39.62 -29.88 -24.38
C LYS A 209 -38.59 -30.96 -24.71
N ASN A 210 -38.85 -31.76 -25.76
CA ASN A 210 -37.89 -32.76 -26.23
C ASN A 210 -36.61 -32.12 -26.76
N ALA A 211 -36.70 -31.00 -27.47
CA ALA A 211 -35.53 -30.27 -27.99
C ALA A 211 -34.68 -29.68 -26.85
N ILE A 212 -35.31 -29.12 -25.82
CA ILE A 212 -34.61 -28.66 -24.61
C ILE A 212 -33.91 -29.84 -23.91
N GLN A 213 -34.62 -30.96 -23.73
CA GLN A 213 -34.06 -32.15 -23.10
C GLN A 213 -32.88 -32.73 -23.89
N ALA A 214 -32.98 -32.77 -25.22
CA ALA A 214 -31.89 -33.22 -26.09
C ALA A 214 -30.67 -32.30 -25.99
N ALA A 215 -30.88 -30.98 -26.00
CA ALA A 215 -29.80 -29.99 -25.82
C ALA A 215 -29.14 -30.11 -24.43
N TRP A 216 -29.93 -30.37 -23.39
CA TRP A 216 -29.42 -30.62 -22.04
C TRP A 216 -28.57 -31.89 -21.97
N MET A 217 -29.05 -33.00 -22.53
CA MET A 217 -28.28 -34.26 -22.56
C MET A 217 -26.98 -34.10 -23.34
N ASP A 218 -27.00 -33.40 -24.47
CA ASP A 218 -25.82 -33.08 -25.26
C ASP A 218 -24.83 -32.20 -24.46
N TRP A 219 -25.32 -31.24 -23.67
CA TRP A 219 -24.48 -30.46 -22.78
C TRP A 219 -23.84 -31.30 -21.67
N VAL A 220 -24.62 -32.17 -21.02
CA VAL A 220 -24.11 -33.08 -19.97
C VAL A 220 -23.02 -34.00 -20.50
N ILE A 221 -23.23 -34.61 -21.67
CA ILE A 221 -22.33 -35.64 -22.21
C ILE A 221 -21.13 -35.01 -22.94
N ASN A 222 -21.41 -34.13 -23.91
CA ASN A 222 -20.39 -33.61 -24.83
C ASN A 222 -19.80 -32.27 -24.36
N GLY A 223 -20.56 -31.49 -23.59
CA GLY A 223 -20.04 -30.30 -22.91
C GLY A 223 -19.44 -30.60 -21.53
N LYS A 224 -19.45 -31.87 -21.09
CA LYS A 224 -18.93 -32.32 -19.78
C LYS A 224 -19.49 -31.51 -18.60
N LYS A 225 -20.77 -31.17 -18.67
CA LYS A 225 -21.41 -30.25 -17.74
C LYS A 225 -21.10 -30.56 -16.27
N MET A 226 -21.30 -31.81 -15.84
CA MET A 226 -21.10 -32.18 -14.42
C MET A 226 -19.67 -31.98 -13.93
N GLU A 227 -18.68 -32.21 -14.80
CA GLU A 227 -17.26 -32.10 -14.46
C GLU A 227 -16.83 -30.62 -14.40
N VAL A 228 -17.31 -29.81 -15.36
CA VAL A 228 -17.06 -28.36 -15.39
C VAL A 228 -17.81 -27.65 -14.26
N ASP A 229 -19.08 -28.00 -13.99
CA ASP A 229 -19.87 -27.47 -12.87
C ASP A 229 -19.23 -27.82 -11.53
N MET A 230 -18.65 -29.03 -11.39
CA MET A 230 -17.92 -29.44 -10.20
C MET A 230 -16.64 -28.61 -10.03
N ILE A 231 -15.89 -28.35 -11.11
CA ILE A 231 -14.71 -27.46 -11.08
C ILE A 231 -15.13 -26.04 -10.69
N PHE A 232 -16.19 -25.49 -11.28
CA PHE A 232 -16.69 -24.16 -10.94
C PHE A 232 -17.25 -24.09 -9.51
N GLY A 233 -17.89 -25.14 -9.02
CA GLY A 233 -18.37 -25.23 -7.64
C GLY A 233 -17.24 -25.32 -6.61
N MET A 234 -16.04 -25.75 -7.00
CA MET A 234 -14.84 -25.71 -6.14
C MET A 234 -14.21 -24.31 -6.08
N VAL A 235 -14.37 -23.51 -7.14
CA VAL A 235 -13.89 -22.13 -7.15
C VAL A 235 -14.88 -21.30 -6.36
N GLN A 236 -14.47 -20.79 -5.19
CA GLN A 236 -15.26 -19.78 -4.48
C GLN A 236 -15.29 -18.50 -5.32
N VAL A 237 -16.35 -18.35 -6.13
CA VAL A 237 -16.56 -17.21 -7.02
C VAL A 237 -16.52 -15.90 -6.24
N ASP A 238 -17.02 -15.90 -5.00
CA ASP A 238 -17.00 -14.74 -4.11
C ASP A 238 -15.58 -14.29 -3.76
N SER A 239 -14.65 -15.24 -3.55
CA SER A 239 -13.25 -14.94 -3.21
C SER A 239 -12.51 -14.33 -4.40
N MET A 240 -12.78 -14.83 -5.62
CA MET A 240 -12.27 -14.22 -6.85
C MET A 240 -12.89 -12.85 -7.12
N ALA A 241 -14.17 -12.67 -6.82
CA ALA A 241 -14.84 -11.38 -6.95
C ALA A 241 -14.22 -10.33 -6.02
N ARG A 242 -13.82 -10.71 -4.80
CA ARG A 242 -13.09 -9.80 -3.89
C ARG A 242 -11.74 -9.36 -4.46
N ILE A 243 -10.97 -10.29 -5.03
CA ILE A 243 -9.70 -9.98 -5.70
C ILE A 243 -9.94 -9.04 -6.89
N GLU A 244 -10.92 -9.33 -7.75
CA GLU A 244 -11.19 -8.49 -8.92
C GLU A 244 -11.72 -7.10 -8.53
N ASN A 245 -12.54 -7.00 -7.49
CA ASN A 245 -12.99 -5.71 -6.95
C ASN A 245 -11.79 -4.88 -6.44
N SER A 246 -10.81 -5.51 -5.80
CA SER A 246 -9.58 -4.83 -5.38
C SER A 246 -8.74 -4.34 -6.57
N LYS A 247 -8.60 -5.17 -7.62
CA LYS A 247 -7.95 -4.76 -8.87
C LYS A 247 -8.69 -3.61 -9.55
N GLU A 248 -10.01 -3.65 -9.55
CA GLU A 248 -10.84 -2.59 -10.10
C GLU A 248 -10.75 -1.29 -9.29
N ALA A 249 -10.62 -1.39 -7.97
CA ALA A 249 -10.38 -0.24 -7.10
C ALA A 249 -9.03 0.43 -7.39
N MET A 250 -7.98 -0.37 -7.68
CA MET A 250 -6.70 0.16 -8.18
C MET A 250 -6.88 0.89 -9.51
N ARG A 251 -7.47 0.25 -10.52
CA ARG A 251 -7.71 0.87 -11.83
C ARG A 251 -8.50 2.17 -11.72
N SER A 252 -9.53 2.18 -10.89
CA SER A 252 -10.38 3.36 -10.65
C SER A 252 -9.68 4.47 -9.87
N SER A 253 -8.59 4.14 -9.17
CA SER A 253 -7.80 5.11 -8.40
C SER A 253 -6.59 5.65 -9.16
N ALA A 254 -6.31 5.15 -10.37
CA ALA A 254 -5.24 5.68 -11.20
C ALA A 254 -5.47 7.17 -11.48
N ILE A 255 -4.43 7.98 -11.30
CA ILE A 255 -4.45 9.40 -11.65
C ILE A 255 -3.84 9.53 -13.04
N ASP A 256 -4.60 10.10 -13.97
CA ASP A 256 -4.08 10.44 -15.29
C ASP A 256 -2.96 11.47 -15.14
N ASP A 257 -1.77 11.13 -15.65
CA ASP A 257 -0.66 12.08 -15.70
C ASP A 257 -0.96 13.19 -16.71
N PRO A 258 -1.14 14.46 -16.29
CA PRO A 258 -1.40 15.56 -17.21
C PRO A 258 -0.23 15.82 -18.17
N SER A 259 0.98 15.32 -17.85
CA SER A 259 2.20 15.49 -18.64
C SER A 259 2.47 14.35 -19.63
N GLY A 260 1.78 13.21 -19.50
CA GLY A 260 1.85 12.06 -20.43
C GLY A 260 3.15 11.24 -20.42
N ASP A 261 4.13 11.60 -19.58
CA ASP A 261 5.47 10.99 -19.53
C ASP A 261 5.76 10.28 -18.18
N GLY A 262 4.82 10.35 -17.23
CA GLY A 262 4.95 9.88 -15.86
C GLY A 262 4.57 8.42 -15.62
N GLU A 263 5.11 7.87 -14.53
CA GLU A 263 4.74 6.57 -13.96
C GLU A 263 3.28 6.60 -13.48
N GLU A 264 2.52 5.50 -13.64
CA GLU A 264 1.15 5.42 -13.14
C GLU A 264 1.12 5.58 -11.62
N VAL A 265 0.50 6.67 -11.14
CA VAL A 265 0.37 6.95 -9.70
C VAL A 265 -1.08 6.73 -9.27
N TYR A 266 -1.27 6.09 -8.12
CA TYR A 266 -2.59 5.77 -7.58
C TYR A 266 -2.99 6.76 -6.49
N GLY A 267 -4.20 7.29 -6.59
CA GLY A 267 -4.71 8.33 -5.69
C GLY A 267 -4.73 7.90 -4.23
N VAL A 268 -4.34 8.84 -3.38
CA VAL A 268 -4.32 8.70 -1.92
C VAL A 268 -5.09 9.84 -1.27
N SER A 269 -5.43 9.68 0.01
CA SER A 269 -5.96 10.76 0.84
C SER A 269 -5.12 10.86 2.11
N LEU A 270 -4.59 12.06 2.35
CA LEU A 270 -3.79 12.37 3.53
C LEU A 270 -4.66 13.07 4.59
N ALA A 271 -4.48 12.70 5.86
CA ALA A 271 -5.17 13.30 6.99
C ALA A 271 -4.15 13.72 8.06
N PRO A 272 -4.15 15.00 8.50
CA PRO A 272 -5.07 16.07 8.11
C PRO A 272 -4.84 16.55 6.68
N LYS A 273 -5.91 17.01 6.00
CA LYS A 273 -5.81 17.47 4.59
C LYS A 273 -4.89 18.68 4.43
N ALA A 274 -4.90 19.57 5.42
CA ALA A 274 -4.11 20.80 5.44
C ALA A 274 -2.67 20.61 5.97
N TRP A 275 -2.12 19.39 5.96
CA TRP A 275 -0.79 19.09 6.52
C TRP A 275 0.33 19.94 5.91
N ALA A 276 0.33 20.13 4.59
CA ALA A 276 1.35 20.91 3.89
C ALA A 276 1.23 22.41 4.20
N THR A 277 -0.01 22.91 4.28
CA THR A 277 -0.31 24.29 4.68
C THR A 277 0.16 24.55 6.11
N ALA A 278 -0.04 23.60 7.03
CA ALA A 278 0.47 23.67 8.40
C ALA A 278 2.01 23.68 8.46
N CYS A 279 2.67 22.87 7.63
CA CYS A 279 4.14 22.90 7.51
C CYS A 279 4.64 24.27 7.02
N LYS A 280 3.96 24.87 6.06
CA LYS A 280 4.27 26.21 5.56
C LYS A 280 4.09 27.28 6.63
N ALA A 281 3.02 27.22 7.42
CA ALA A 281 2.81 28.13 8.55
C ALA A 281 3.94 27.99 9.58
N LYS A 282 4.33 26.76 9.94
CA LYS A 282 5.46 26.52 10.84
C LYS A 282 6.78 27.07 10.33
N ALA A 283 7.09 26.85 9.06
CA ALA A 283 8.29 27.43 8.45
C ALA A 283 8.27 28.97 8.49
N ALA A 284 7.12 29.59 8.27
CA ALA A 284 6.98 31.05 8.32
C ALA A 284 7.11 31.61 9.75
N GLU A 285 6.47 30.98 10.73
CA GLU A 285 6.61 31.30 12.16
C GLU A 285 8.09 31.30 12.57
N TRP A 286 8.84 30.28 12.15
CA TRP A 286 10.27 30.17 12.43
C TRP A 286 11.07 31.33 11.83
N HIS A 287 10.71 31.79 10.63
CA HIS A 287 11.31 32.95 9.97
C HIS A 287 10.90 34.31 10.59
N GLY A 288 10.00 34.33 11.57
CA GLY A 288 9.47 35.56 12.17
C GLY A 288 8.39 36.23 11.31
N ASN A 289 7.87 35.52 10.31
CA ASN A 289 6.75 35.97 9.48
C ASN A 289 5.48 35.34 10.03
N ASP A 290 4.67 36.13 10.75
CA ASP A 290 3.39 35.66 11.25
C ASP A 290 2.39 35.60 10.08
N LEU A 291 2.11 34.40 9.58
CA LEU A 291 1.08 34.19 8.55
C LEU A 291 -0.34 34.17 9.14
N GLY A 292 -0.48 34.36 10.46
CA GLY A 292 -1.74 34.23 11.19
C GLY A 292 -2.18 32.77 11.32
N GLN A 293 -3.02 32.49 12.32
CA GLN A 293 -3.69 31.19 12.45
C GLN A 293 -4.46 30.89 11.15
N LEU A 294 -4.04 29.86 10.43
CA LEU A 294 -4.79 29.34 9.30
C LEU A 294 -6.01 28.60 9.86
N ASN A 295 -7.18 29.22 9.73
CA ASN A 295 -8.48 28.64 10.07
C ASN A 295 -8.84 27.52 9.08
N GLY A 296 -8.16 26.37 9.19
CA GLY A 296 -8.62 25.10 8.63
C GLY A 296 -9.57 24.42 9.62
N SER A 297 -10.62 23.77 9.15
CA SER A 297 -11.66 23.13 9.98
C SER A 297 -11.17 21.92 10.79
N ASP A 298 -9.96 21.43 10.53
CA ASP A 298 -9.31 20.36 11.28
C ASP A 298 -8.27 21.01 12.21
N GLU A 299 -8.45 20.85 13.52
CA GLU A 299 -7.52 21.36 14.53
C GLU A 299 -6.19 20.58 14.46
N ILE A 300 -5.28 21.01 13.59
CA ILE A 300 -3.97 20.36 13.41
C ILE A 300 -3.14 20.58 14.67
N THR A 301 -2.96 19.51 15.44
CA THR A 301 -2.20 19.54 16.69
C THR A 301 -0.77 19.06 16.45
N TRP A 302 0.20 19.93 16.77
CA TRP A 302 1.62 19.58 16.77
C TRP A 302 2.02 19.07 18.16
N SER A 303 2.62 17.89 18.23
CA SER A 303 3.12 17.30 19.47
C SER A 303 4.59 17.65 19.67
N LYS A 304 4.96 18.17 20.85
CA LYS A 304 6.37 18.43 21.15
C LYS A 304 7.06 17.15 21.62
N VAL A 305 8.09 16.73 20.90
CA VAL A 305 8.95 15.59 21.28
C VAL A 305 10.28 16.13 21.79
N THR A 306 10.79 15.56 22.88
CA THR A 306 12.08 15.93 23.47
C THR A 306 12.82 14.68 23.88
N ILE A 307 14.11 14.65 23.55
CA ILE A 307 15.01 13.51 23.71
C ILE A 307 16.30 14.05 24.28
N SER A 308 16.95 13.29 25.15
CA SER A 308 18.30 13.60 25.60
C SER A 308 19.05 12.29 25.80
N TYR A 309 20.27 12.22 25.29
CA TYR A 309 21.17 11.09 25.49
C TYR A 309 22.60 11.59 25.65
N SER A 310 23.40 10.80 26.35
CA SER A 310 24.83 11.03 26.52
C SER A 310 25.62 10.38 25.38
N ALA A 311 26.84 10.86 25.15
CA ALA A 311 27.71 10.27 24.13
C ALA A 311 28.00 8.77 24.37
N SER A 312 27.92 8.31 25.61
CA SER A 312 28.04 6.89 26.00
C SER A 312 26.89 6.01 25.49
N ASP A 313 25.75 6.61 25.17
CA ASP A 313 24.53 5.90 24.81
C ASP A 313 24.49 5.54 23.32
N ILE A 314 25.43 6.07 22.53
CA ILE A 314 25.59 5.76 21.11
C ILE A 314 26.53 4.55 20.97
N GLN A 315 26.03 3.46 20.38
CA GLN A 315 26.83 2.24 20.19
C GLN A 315 27.94 2.44 19.15
N THR A 316 29.17 2.06 19.52
CA THR A 316 30.31 1.88 18.62
C THR A 316 30.53 0.40 18.32
N TYR A 317 30.48 -0.01 17.04
CA TYR A 317 30.82 -1.37 16.63
C TYR A 317 32.17 -1.39 15.92
N GLY A 318 33.14 -2.11 16.51
CA GLY A 318 34.45 -2.39 15.90
C GLY A 318 35.53 -1.34 16.13
N GLY A 319 36.19 -1.38 17.30
CA GLY A 319 37.62 -1.08 17.51
C GLY A 319 38.26 0.24 17.03
N GLY A 320 37.55 1.18 16.41
CA GLY A 320 38.11 2.41 15.86
C GLY A 320 37.09 3.55 15.90
N SER A 321 37.55 4.74 16.29
CA SER A 321 36.89 6.04 16.15
C SER A 321 35.41 6.08 16.57
N ALA A 322 35.13 6.65 17.74
CA ALA A 322 33.75 6.87 18.16
C ALA A 322 32.93 7.63 17.09
N SER A 323 31.63 7.40 17.08
CA SER A 323 30.72 7.80 16.00
C SER A 323 29.52 8.54 16.60
N TYR A 324 29.12 9.66 16.01
CA TYR A 324 28.41 10.74 16.73
C TYR A 324 27.14 11.27 16.05
N GLY A 325 26.56 10.52 15.12
CA GLY A 325 25.30 10.85 14.43
C GLY A 325 25.40 11.87 13.30
N LEU A 326 26.53 12.59 13.19
CA LEU A 326 26.79 13.57 12.13
C LEU A 326 27.24 12.88 10.85
N TRP A 327 26.71 13.33 9.72
CA TRP A 327 27.10 12.87 8.39
C TRP A 327 27.18 14.03 7.39
N THR A 328 28.04 13.86 6.38
CA THR A 328 28.20 14.76 5.23
C THR A 328 27.97 13.95 3.97
N LEU A 329 27.19 14.47 3.02
CA LEU A 329 27.05 13.90 1.69
C LEU A 329 28.01 14.60 0.73
N GLY A 330 29.13 13.93 0.47
CA GLY A 330 30.24 14.41 -0.36
C GLY A 330 31.51 13.58 -0.11
N ASP A 331 32.61 13.93 -0.75
CA ASP A 331 33.96 13.37 -0.46
C ASP A 331 34.64 14.12 0.72
N ALA A 332 33.90 14.99 1.40
CA ALA A 332 34.41 15.79 2.52
C ALA A 332 34.51 14.94 3.80
N ASN A 333 35.74 14.72 4.23
CA ASN A 333 36.03 14.15 5.54
C ASN A 333 35.73 15.16 6.65
N LEU A 334 34.95 14.74 7.65
CA LEU A 334 34.72 15.54 8.86
C LEU A 334 36.05 15.82 9.60
N PRO A 335 36.32 17.07 10.04
CA PRO A 335 37.52 17.41 10.80
C PRO A 335 37.70 16.55 12.07
N LYS A 336 38.94 16.20 12.42
CA LYS A 336 39.24 15.36 13.59
C LYS A 336 38.80 16.00 14.91
N GLU A 337 38.95 17.31 15.04
CA GLU A 337 38.55 18.07 16.24
C GLU A 337 37.03 18.05 16.43
N LEU A 338 36.27 18.26 15.34
CA LEU A 338 34.81 18.13 15.33
C LEU A 338 34.36 16.74 15.80
N ARG A 339 34.98 15.69 15.27
CA ARG A 339 34.71 14.30 15.69
C ARG A 339 34.92 14.13 17.21
N GLN A 340 36.06 14.59 17.74
CA GLN A 340 36.36 14.45 19.17
C GLN A 340 35.41 15.24 20.07
N GLU A 341 34.99 16.43 19.65
CA GLU A 341 34.02 17.22 20.40
C GLU A 341 32.65 16.54 20.44
N MET A 342 32.14 16.09 19.29
CA MET A 342 30.86 15.38 19.23
C MET A 342 30.88 14.06 20.02
N ALA A 343 32.04 13.43 20.16
CA ALA A 343 32.27 12.25 21.01
C ALA A 343 32.05 12.45 22.49
N SER A 344 32.15 13.68 22.93
CA SER A 344 32.18 14.02 24.34
C SER A 344 30.96 14.82 24.77
N CYS A 345 30.12 15.23 23.83
CA CYS A 345 28.97 16.06 24.09
C CYS A 345 27.74 15.22 24.44
N ASP A 346 27.01 15.66 25.46
CA ASP A 346 25.63 15.23 25.64
C ASP A 346 24.75 15.95 24.62
N VAL A 347 23.73 15.27 24.10
CA VAL A 347 22.89 15.78 23.03
C VAL A 347 21.43 15.79 23.49
N GLY A 348 20.83 16.97 23.46
CA GLY A 348 19.40 17.18 23.63
C GLY A 348 18.75 17.51 22.28
N ILE A 349 17.68 16.83 21.92
CA ILE A 349 16.93 17.08 20.69
C ILE A 349 15.50 17.42 21.06
N SER A 350 14.96 18.51 20.51
CA SER A 350 13.54 18.84 20.66
C SER A 350 12.95 19.30 19.33
N PHE A 351 11.77 18.81 18.97
CA PHE A 351 11.08 19.18 17.75
C PHE A 351 9.56 19.11 17.90
N SER A 352 8.86 19.83 17.03
CA SER A 352 7.42 19.73 16.86
C SER A 352 7.13 18.62 15.84
N ALA A 353 6.30 17.65 16.21
CA ALA A 353 5.94 16.50 15.39
C ALA A 353 4.49 16.60 14.92
N LEU A 354 4.25 16.31 13.64
CA LEU A 354 2.92 16.13 13.05
C LEU A 354 2.84 14.74 12.43
N VAL A 355 1.78 13.99 12.75
CA VAL A 355 1.48 12.71 12.12
C VAL A 355 0.49 12.92 10.99
N VAL A 356 0.83 12.43 9.81
CA VAL A 356 -0.05 12.44 8.64
C VAL A 356 -0.41 11.00 8.30
N ASN A 357 -1.69 10.67 8.43
CA ASN A 357 -2.25 9.37 8.10
C ASN A 357 -2.50 9.26 6.61
N ILE A 358 -2.21 8.09 6.05
CA ILE A 358 -2.33 7.78 4.64
C ILE A 358 -3.50 6.81 4.46
N SER A 359 -4.54 7.26 3.76
CA SER A 359 -5.63 6.41 3.30
C SER A 359 -5.42 6.06 1.82
N ARG A 360 -5.45 4.76 1.51
CA ARG A 360 -5.35 4.21 0.14
C ARG A 360 -6.66 3.49 -0.17
N PRO A 361 -7.60 4.14 -0.89
CA PRO A 361 -8.90 3.54 -1.22
C PRO A 361 -8.79 2.26 -2.05
N TRP A 362 -7.66 2.08 -2.74
CA TRP A 362 -7.36 0.93 -3.60
C TRP A 362 -6.63 -0.21 -2.89
N LEU A 363 -6.16 -0.02 -1.65
CA LEU A 363 -5.39 -1.02 -0.92
C LEU A 363 -6.31 -1.77 0.07
N HIS A 364 -6.72 -2.97 -0.35
CA HIS A 364 -7.51 -3.91 0.44
C HIS A 364 -6.61 -4.91 1.16
N SER A 365 -6.08 -4.51 2.32
CA SER A 365 -5.18 -5.34 3.13
C SER A 365 -5.84 -6.58 3.75
N GLU A 366 -7.16 -6.52 3.93
CA GLU A 366 -8.00 -7.58 4.48
C GLU A 366 -7.94 -8.87 3.65
N LEU A 367 -7.64 -8.76 2.35
CA LEU A 367 -7.46 -9.91 1.46
C LEU A 367 -6.34 -10.84 1.94
N PHE A 368 -5.31 -10.31 2.59
CA PHE A 368 -4.20 -11.11 3.10
C PHE A 368 -4.52 -11.82 4.43
N SER A 369 -5.64 -11.48 5.06
CA SER A 369 -6.16 -12.17 6.26
C SER A 369 -7.26 -13.18 5.92
N ASP A 370 -7.64 -13.27 4.65
CA ASP A 370 -8.80 -14.03 4.20
C ASP A 370 -8.49 -15.54 4.18
N THR A 371 -9.28 -16.33 4.93
CA THR A 371 -9.10 -17.79 5.01
C THR A 371 -9.48 -18.53 3.74
N ASP A 372 -10.20 -17.85 2.84
CA ASP A 372 -10.62 -18.33 1.54
C ASP A 372 -9.59 -18.04 0.44
N LEU A 373 -8.48 -17.37 0.76
CA LEU A 373 -7.41 -17.04 -0.17
C LEU A 373 -6.10 -17.71 0.23
N ASP A 374 -5.29 -18.01 -0.78
CA ASP A 374 -3.96 -18.58 -0.65
C ASP A 374 -3.01 -17.96 -1.68
N ALA A 375 -1.70 -18.11 -1.50
CA ALA A 375 -0.70 -17.65 -2.45
C ALA A 375 -0.42 -18.72 -3.51
N GLN A 376 -0.11 -18.29 -4.73
CA GLN A 376 0.44 -19.18 -5.74
C GLN A 376 1.70 -19.88 -5.24
N ARG A 377 1.87 -21.15 -5.61
CA ARG A 377 2.98 -21.98 -5.17
C ARG A 377 4.33 -21.32 -5.45
N GLY A 378 5.13 -21.14 -4.39
CA GLY A 378 6.47 -20.55 -4.47
C GLY A 378 6.51 -19.02 -4.34
N VAL A 379 5.36 -18.35 -4.21
CA VAL A 379 5.28 -16.92 -3.92
C VAL A 379 5.15 -16.72 -2.41
N LYS A 380 6.10 -16.00 -1.82
CA LYS A 380 6.02 -15.55 -0.42
C LYS A 380 5.47 -14.13 -0.40
N VAL A 381 4.27 -13.95 0.16
CA VAL A 381 3.63 -12.62 0.22
C VAL A 381 4.16 -11.83 1.42
N SER A 382 3.92 -12.34 2.62
CA SER A 382 4.42 -11.80 3.88
C SER A 382 4.63 -12.93 4.91
N PRO A 383 5.68 -12.88 5.73
CA PRO A 383 5.89 -13.83 6.84
C PRO A 383 5.00 -13.54 8.06
N GLY A 384 4.30 -12.41 8.08
CA GLY A 384 3.45 -11.97 9.17
C GLY A 384 4.17 -11.27 10.33
N PRO A 385 3.40 -10.63 11.24
CA PRO A 385 3.94 -9.75 12.27
C PRO A 385 4.81 -10.44 13.31
N SER A 386 4.40 -11.62 13.82
CA SER A 386 5.16 -12.34 14.83
C SER A 386 6.56 -12.72 14.33
N ARG A 387 6.65 -13.21 13.09
CA ARG A 387 7.92 -13.60 12.48
C ARG A 387 8.82 -12.39 12.21
N ILE A 388 8.25 -11.30 11.72
CA ILE A 388 8.99 -10.03 11.53
C ILE A 388 9.49 -9.50 12.87
N HIS A 389 8.68 -9.56 13.93
CA HIS A 389 9.10 -9.14 15.26
C HIS A 389 10.26 -10.00 15.81
N GLU A 390 10.19 -11.33 15.66
CA GLU A 390 11.29 -12.23 16.00
C GLU A 390 12.57 -11.87 15.26
N MET A 391 12.49 -11.59 13.95
CA MET A 391 13.66 -11.22 13.14
C MET A 391 14.30 -9.91 13.61
N LEU A 392 13.47 -8.93 14.00
CA LEU A 392 13.94 -7.64 14.49
C LEU A 392 14.57 -7.72 15.88
N VAL A 393 14.05 -8.59 16.76
CA VAL A 393 14.53 -8.74 18.15
C VAL A 393 15.75 -9.65 18.23
N LEU A 394 15.80 -10.71 17.43
CA LEU A 394 16.83 -11.76 17.56
C LEU A 394 18.08 -11.53 16.69
N GLU A 395 18.16 -10.41 15.95
CA GLU A 395 19.18 -10.20 14.90
C GLU A 395 19.37 -11.48 14.06
N ALA A 396 18.25 -12.13 13.72
CA ALA A 396 18.27 -13.48 13.19
C ALA A 396 19.17 -13.52 11.94
N GLN A 397 20.12 -14.46 11.96
CA GLN A 397 21.16 -14.64 10.95
C GLN A 397 20.65 -14.38 9.52
N GLU A 398 21.48 -13.67 8.75
CA GLU A 398 21.32 -13.08 7.40
C GLU A 398 20.64 -13.93 6.28
N GLU A 399 20.10 -15.11 6.55
CA GLU A 399 19.60 -16.05 5.54
C GLU A 399 18.18 -15.77 5.06
N GLU A 400 17.31 -15.14 5.87
CA GLU A 400 15.94 -14.81 5.44
C GLU A 400 15.90 -13.40 4.82
N ARG A 401 16.21 -13.32 3.52
CA ARG A 401 16.25 -12.05 2.80
C ARG A 401 14.85 -11.48 2.62
N SER A 402 14.59 -10.33 3.23
CA SER A 402 13.41 -9.46 3.00
C SER A 402 13.10 -9.23 1.50
N SER A 403 14.10 -9.40 0.61
CA SER A 403 13.91 -9.33 -0.85
C SER A 403 12.99 -10.40 -1.44
N GLU A 404 12.75 -11.53 -0.76
CA GLU A 404 11.88 -12.61 -1.25
C GLU A 404 10.39 -12.32 -1.10
N TRP A 405 10.01 -11.41 -0.19
CA TRP A 405 8.61 -11.13 0.10
C TRP A 405 8.03 -10.12 -0.88
N ALA A 406 6.87 -10.46 -1.45
CA ALA A 406 6.20 -9.61 -2.42
C ALA A 406 5.63 -8.35 -1.78
N PHE A 407 5.03 -8.46 -0.58
CA PHE A 407 4.36 -7.34 0.08
C PHE A 407 4.34 -7.53 1.61
N PRO A 408 5.49 -7.35 2.30
CA PRO A 408 5.62 -7.61 3.74
C PRO A 408 5.00 -6.53 4.64
N ALA A 409 5.06 -5.27 4.22
CA ALA A 409 4.54 -4.13 4.97
C ALA A 409 4.26 -2.94 4.04
N TYR A 410 3.42 -2.00 4.47
CA TYR A 410 3.15 -0.76 3.75
C TYR A 410 3.00 0.43 4.70
N PRO A 411 3.43 1.65 4.31
CA PRO A 411 3.31 2.82 5.18
C PRO A 411 1.85 3.24 5.37
N THR A 412 1.42 3.39 6.62
CA THR A 412 0.08 3.87 7.00
C THR A 412 0.07 5.31 7.48
N SER A 413 1.20 5.83 7.97
CA SER A 413 1.36 7.24 8.28
C SER A 413 2.82 7.64 8.18
N PHE A 414 3.08 8.95 8.14
CA PHE A 414 4.42 9.51 8.22
C PHE A 414 4.48 10.63 9.26
N VAL A 415 5.68 10.84 9.80
CA VAL A 415 5.96 11.80 10.86
C VAL A 415 6.79 12.94 10.30
N ILE A 416 6.25 14.14 10.38
CA ILE A 416 6.92 15.38 10.00
C ILE A 416 7.50 16.01 11.26
N ALA A 417 8.77 16.39 11.22
CA ALA A 417 9.41 17.21 12.24
C ALA A 417 9.60 18.64 11.73
N ALA A 418 9.21 19.62 12.55
CA ALA A 418 9.45 21.05 12.36
C ALA A 418 10.03 21.65 13.65
N ASP A 419 10.53 22.89 13.58
CA ASP A 419 11.11 23.63 14.71
C ASP A 419 12.18 22.83 15.46
N THR A 420 12.98 22.05 14.72
CA THR A 420 13.93 21.13 15.34
C THR A 420 15.05 21.92 15.98
N THR A 421 15.38 21.58 17.21
CA THR A 421 16.51 22.10 17.97
C THR A 421 17.37 20.94 18.42
N ILE A 422 18.67 21.01 18.14
CA ILE A 422 19.70 20.10 18.64
C ILE A 422 20.65 20.91 19.53
N GLU A 423 20.68 20.59 20.81
CA GLU A 423 21.54 21.19 21.82
C GLU A 423 22.70 20.22 22.12
N PHE A 424 23.92 20.67 21.88
CA PHE A 424 25.15 19.99 22.30
C PHE A 424 25.64 20.63 23.60
N ARG A 425 25.88 19.82 24.64
CA ARG A 425 26.41 20.28 25.93
C ARG A 425 27.81 19.72 26.13
N GLY A 426 28.79 20.60 26.36
CA GLY A 426 30.20 20.23 26.49
C GLY A 426 31.15 21.19 25.75
N ARG A 427 32.25 20.65 25.23
CA ARG A 427 33.18 21.38 24.37
C ARG A 427 32.65 21.37 22.94
N VAL A 428 32.29 22.54 22.41
CA VAL A 428 31.51 22.68 21.17
C VAL A 428 32.09 23.67 20.15
N LYS A 429 33.35 24.11 20.30
CA LYS A 429 33.91 25.17 19.44
C LYS A 429 33.99 24.73 17.98
N ALA A 430 34.51 23.52 17.74
CA ALA A 430 34.59 22.94 16.40
C ALA A 430 33.20 22.64 15.84
N ILE A 431 32.25 22.25 16.69
CA ILE A 431 30.83 22.09 16.29
C ILE A 431 30.29 23.44 15.80
N GLU A 432 30.37 24.49 16.61
CA GLU A 432 29.89 25.82 16.21
C GLU A 432 30.52 26.32 14.91
N GLU A 433 31.84 26.20 14.78
CA GLU A 433 32.58 26.64 13.59
C GLU A 433 32.15 25.85 12.35
N PHE A 434 31.99 24.53 12.45
CA PHE A 434 31.54 23.69 11.34
C PHE A 434 30.14 24.09 10.86
N TRP A 435 29.19 24.25 11.78
CA TRP A 435 27.81 24.60 11.44
C TRP A 435 27.67 26.05 10.95
N LYS A 436 28.52 26.98 11.44
CA LYS A 436 28.60 28.37 10.93
C LYS A 436 29.28 28.47 9.56
N ALA A 437 30.27 27.61 9.27
CA ALA A 437 31.03 27.62 8.02
C ALA A 437 30.17 27.28 6.80
N GLY A 438 29.12 26.48 6.97
CA GLY A 438 28.02 26.33 6.02
C GLY A 438 28.47 26.01 4.59
N SER A 439 28.88 24.77 4.32
CA SER A 439 29.13 24.30 2.96
C SER A 439 28.87 22.80 2.84
N GLU A 440 28.24 22.39 1.74
CA GLU A 440 27.79 21.02 1.39
C GLU A 440 26.52 20.54 2.11
N LEU A 441 25.97 19.39 1.71
CA LEU A 441 24.81 18.75 2.34
C LEU A 441 25.29 17.96 3.56
N PHE A 442 24.92 18.40 4.76
CA PHE A 442 25.29 17.75 6.02
C PHE A 442 24.08 17.63 6.95
N GLY A 443 24.16 16.69 7.90
CA GLY A 443 23.02 16.35 8.73
C GLY A 443 23.40 15.61 10.01
N TYR A 444 22.44 15.51 10.92
CA TYR A 444 22.57 14.83 12.20
C TYR A 444 21.38 13.88 12.37
N GLY A 445 21.64 12.58 12.48
CA GLY A 445 20.57 11.57 12.50
C GLY A 445 19.65 11.69 11.26
N PRO A 446 18.32 11.82 11.44
CA PRO A 446 17.40 11.99 10.32
C PRO A 446 17.39 13.41 9.74
N TRP A 447 17.88 14.43 10.45
CA TRP A 447 17.80 15.81 9.94
C TRP A 447 18.93 16.10 8.95
N SER A 448 18.57 16.74 7.84
CA SER A 448 19.52 17.12 6.79
C SER A 448 19.40 18.59 6.39
N VAL A 449 20.49 19.18 5.90
CA VAL A 449 20.55 20.56 5.41
C VAL A 449 21.31 20.58 4.09
N SER A 450 20.72 21.11 3.01
CA SER A 450 21.32 21.13 1.67
C SER A 450 21.65 22.54 1.17
N GLY A 451 22.83 22.69 0.54
CA GLY A 451 23.19 23.81 -0.34
C GLY A 451 23.13 25.21 0.29
N SER A 452 23.07 26.25 -0.54
CA SER A 452 23.00 27.67 -0.13
C SER A 452 21.74 28.05 0.68
N ALA A 453 20.82 27.10 0.91
CA ALA A 453 19.72 27.20 1.87
C ALA A 453 20.15 26.96 3.32
N ALA A 454 21.33 26.36 3.55
CA ALA A 454 21.89 26.06 4.88
C ALA A 454 21.96 27.30 5.80
N GLY A 455 22.35 28.46 5.25
CA GLY A 455 22.42 29.71 6.00
C GLY A 455 21.07 30.41 6.22
N ARG A 456 20.02 30.04 5.49
CA ARG A 456 18.68 30.66 5.62
C ARG A 456 17.76 29.90 6.58
N GLN A 457 17.97 28.61 6.75
CA GLN A 457 17.08 27.73 7.53
C GLN A 457 17.73 27.13 8.79
N THR A 458 18.99 27.45 9.07
CA THR A 458 19.71 26.99 10.25
C THR A 458 20.13 28.17 11.12
N ARG A 459 19.89 28.10 12.44
CA ARG A 459 20.42 29.06 13.44
C ARG A 459 21.39 28.34 14.36
N VAL A 460 22.55 28.94 14.60
CA VAL A 460 23.57 28.43 15.52
C VAL A 460 23.76 29.45 16.63
N GLU A 461 23.47 29.06 17.86
CA GLU A 461 23.52 29.91 19.06
C GLU A 461 24.46 29.29 20.11
N SER A 462 25.43 30.05 20.59
CA SER A 462 26.27 29.63 21.71
C SER A 462 25.48 29.71 23.01
N THR A 463 25.50 28.66 23.81
CA THR A 463 24.85 28.61 25.14
C THR A 463 25.92 28.60 26.24
N SER A 464 25.52 28.85 27.49
CA SER A 464 26.46 28.83 28.63
C SER A 464 27.12 27.47 28.86
N THR A 465 26.50 26.39 28.37
CA THR A 465 26.94 25.00 28.56
C THR A 465 27.34 24.30 27.26
N GLY A 466 27.26 24.98 26.11
CA GLY A 466 27.55 24.39 24.82
C GLY A 466 26.99 25.19 23.65
N CYS A 467 26.35 24.53 22.68
CA CYS A 467 25.85 25.14 21.45
C CYS A 467 24.48 24.58 21.08
N LYS A 468 23.60 25.43 20.55
CA LYS A 468 22.28 25.09 20.06
C LYS A 468 22.18 25.31 18.56
N ILE A 469 21.64 24.33 17.86
CA ILE A 469 21.45 24.31 16.40
C ILE A 469 19.97 24.15 16.13
N SER A 470 19.37 25.08 15.41
CA SER A 470 17.93 25.06 15.14
C SER A 470 17.64 25.03 13.64
N PHE A 471 16.70 24.20 13.22
CA PHE A 471 16.27 24.01 11.84
C PHE A 471 14.81 24.45 11.68
N GLY A 472 14.56 25.36 10.73
CA GLY A 472 13.22 25.84 10.42
C GLY A 472 12.48 25.04 9.36
N ALA A 473 13.18 24.23 8.58
CA ALA A 473 12.58 23.47 7.47
C ALA A 473 11.88 22.20 7.97
N PRO A 474 10.57 22.04 7.70
CA PRO A 474 9.86 20.79 7.98
C PRO A 474 10.41 19.63 7.13
N GLN A 475 10.64 18.47 7.76
CA GLN A 475 11.15 17.27 7.10
C GLN A 475 10.34 16.05 7.54
N ILE A 476 10.09 15.13 6.62
CA ILE A 476 9.56 13.81 6.93
C ILE A 476 10.72 12.98 7.48
N ILE A 477 10.66 12.63 8.76
CA ILE A 477 11.74 11.94 9.47
C ILE A 477 11.44 10.47 9.75
N GLY A 478 10.17 10.06 9.66
CA GLY A 478 9.79 8.70 9.96
C GLY A 478 8.50 8.26 9.29
N TRP A 479 8.34 6.96 9.18
CA TRP A 479 7.21 6.29 8.54
C TRP A 479 6.72 5.17 9.43
N VAL A 480 5.42 5.15 9.69
CA VAL A 480 4.75 4.08 10.43
C VAL A 480 4.16 3.11 9.41
N SER A 481 4.69 1.90 9.37
CA SER A 481 4.24 0.85 8.44
C SER A 481 3.40 -0.19 9.15
N GLN A 482 2.32 -0.63 8.51
CA GLN A 482 1.55 -1.78 8.96
C GLN A 482 2.13 -3.04 8.33
N ILE A 483 2.35 -4.06 9.16
CA ILE A 483 2.81 -5.36 8.68
C ILE A 483 1.62 -6.13 8.08
N VAL A 484 1.84 -6.71 6.91
CA VAL A 484 0.85 -7.55 6.25
C VAL A 484 0.83 -8.91 6.94
N PRO A 485 -0.34 -9.47 7.31
CA PRO A 485 -0.41 -10.78 7.93
C PRO A 485 0.10 -11.88 7.00
N SER A 486 0.57 -12.98 7.60
CA SER A 486 0.79 -14.21 6.84
C SER A 486 -0.56 -14.74 6.37
N LEU A 487 -0.65 -15.21 5.14
CA LEU A 487 -1.87 -15.84 4.66
C LEU A 487 -2.21 -17.05 5.56
N PRO A 488 -3.48 -17.28 5.93
CA PRO A 488 -3.83 -18.28 6.93
C PRO A 488 -3.43 -19.73 6.60
N ARG A 489 -3.07 -20.01 5.34
CA ARG A 489 -2.73 -21.36 4.85
C ARG A 489 -1.34 -21.45 4.19
N SER A 490 -0.53 -20.38 4.24
CA SER A 490 0.79 -20.31 3.57
C SER A 490 1.91 -21.06 4.29
#